data_AF-A0A9R1L6V9-F1
#
_entry.id   AF-A0A9R1L6V9-F1
#
_cell.length_a   1.000
_cell.length_b   1.000
_cell.length_c   1.000
_cell.angle_alpha   90.00
_cell.angle_beta   90.00
_cell.angle_gamma   90.00
#
_symmetry.space_group_name_H-M   'P 1'
#
loop_
_entity.id
_entity.type
_entity.pdbx_description
1 polymer ?
#
loop_
_entity_poly.entity_id
_entity_poly.type
_entity_poly.pdbx_seq_one_letter_code
_entity_poly.pdbx_strand_id
1 'polypeptide(L)'
;MGDLAGRDCREEAAAPAPAPAVGGPDHLVIMVHGIVGSTADWKYGAEQFHKLLEDRVIVHCSNSNMHKLTLDGIDVMGERLAQEVIEEINKRPQITKISFVAHSVGGLVARYAIGRLYRPPGQSLENSPQSLRDSNRGNIHGLDAVNFITVASPHLGSRGNKQVPFLFGVTAIEKFACCIIHFIFRRTGKHLFLTDNDDGKPPLLQLMVDDCEDLRFISALQAFQRRVAYSNVGYDHIVGWRTSSIRGASELPKWVDSTSKIYPHIVYEELSKAETLDQCADVADMDKDNCTLEERLLRGLKRVSWEKVDVSFHNSKARSAAHSVIQVKDPVVHSEGADVIKHMIDHFVT
;
A
#
# COMPACT_ATOMS: atom_id res chain seq x y z
N MET A 1 -19.14 -49.95 33.09
CA MET A 1 -18.42 -50.52 31.93
C MET A 1 -18.60 -49.55 30.79
N GLY A 2 -17.51 -48.95 30.33
CA GLY A 2 -17.51 -47.79 29.44
C GLY A 2 -17.69 -48.17 27.97
N ASP A 3 -18.41 -47.32 27.25
CA ASP A 3 -18.45 -47.32 25.79
C ASP A 3 -17.29 -46.48 25.22
N LEU A 4 -16.49 -47.13 24.40
CA LEU A 4 -15.38 -46.55 23.63
C LEU A 4 -15.94 -45.94 22.34
N ALA A 5 -16.20 -44.63 22.34
CA ALA A 5 -16.39 -43.87 21.11
C ALA A 5 -15.03 -43.35 20.64
N GLY A 6 -14.47 -44.04 19.63
CA GLY A 6 -13.27 -43.60 18.91
C GLY A 6 -13.53 -42.26 18.22
N ARG A 7 -12.72 -41.25 18.55
CA ARG A 7 -12.69 -39.98 17.82
C ARG A 7 -11.81 -40.15 16.60
N ASP A 8 -12.45 -40.06 15.44
CA ASP A 8 -11.84 -40.03 14.13
C ASP A 8 -11.17 -38.65 13.95
N CYS A 9 -9.84 -38.59 14.08
CA CYS A 9 -9.06 -37.39 13.79
C CYS A 9 -8.91 -37.26 12.28
N ARG A 10 -9.88 -36.61 11.62
CA ARG A 10 -9.71 -36.12 10.25
C ARG A 10 -8.74 -34.95 10.25
N GLU A 11 -7.54 -35.23 9.78
CA GLU A 11 -6.53 -34.26 9.38
C GLU A 11 -7.12 -33.39 8.26
N GLU A 12 -7.31 -32.09 8.52
CA GLU A 12 -7.70 -31.12 7.49
C GLU A 12 -6.54 -31.00 6.49
N ALA A 13 -6.69 -31.67 5.35
CA ALA A 13 -5.76 -31.57 4.23
C ALA A 13 -5.72 -30.12 3.73
N ALA A 14 -4.54 -29.52 3.77
CA ALA A 14 -4.27 -28.23 3.15
C ALA A 14 -4.68 -28.24 1.67
N ALA A 15 -5.36 -27.17 1.23
CA ALA A 15 -5.78 -27.03 -0.16
C ALA A 15 -4.57 -27.14 -1.11
N PRO A 16 -4.69 -27.85 -2.25
CA PRO A 16 -3.58 -28.03 -3.16
C PRO A 16 -3.17 -26.70 -3.80
N ALA A 17 -1.87 -26.47 -3.89
CA ALA A 17 -1.32 -25.32 -4.60
C ALA A 17 -1.76 -25.34 -6.08
N PRO A 18 -2.05 -24.16 -6.68
CA PRO A 18 -2.46 -24.09 -8.08
C PRO A 18 -1.36 -24.62 -9.00
N ALA A 19 -1.76 -25.39 -10.01
CA ALA A 19 -0.84 -25.95 -11.00
C ALA A 19 -0.07 -24.84 -11.74
N PRO A 20 1.22 -25.07 -12.10
CA PRO A 20 2.02 -24.08 -12.80
C PRO A 20 1.40 -23.75 -14.16
N ALA A 21 1.34 -22.46 -14.49
CA ALA A 21 0.83 -21.99 -15.77
C ALA A 21 1.75 -22.48 -16.91
N VAL A 22 1.15 -22.92 -18.01
CA VAL A 22 1.87 -23.31 -19.23
C VAL A 22 2.28 -22.03 -19.96
N GLY A 23 3.34 -21.38 -19.46
CA GLY A 23 3.84 -20.09 -19.91
C GLY A 23 4.73 -19.49 -18.82
N GLY A 24 5.82 -18.81 -19.19
CA GLY A 24 6.67 -18.12 -18.21
C GLY A 24 5.89 -17.06 -17.41
N PRO A 25 6.50 -16.46 -16.38
CA PRO A 25 5.81 -15.53 -15.49
C PRO A 25 5.22 -14.34 -16.27
N ASP A 26 3.90 -14.13 -16.15
CA ASP A 26 3.13 -13.11 -16.88
C ASP A 26 2.68 -11.93 -16.00
N HIS A 27 3.08 -11.93 -14.72
CA HIS A 27 2.64 -10.95 -13.73
C HIS A 27 3.80 -10.10 -13.22
N LEU A 28 3.80 -8.81 -13.57
CA LEU A 28 4.77 -7.84 -13.09
C LEU A 28 4.40 -7.27 -11.71
N VAL A 29 5.31 -7.37 -10.74
CA VAL A 29 5.16 -6.81 -9.39
C VAL A 29 6.12 -5.64 -9.21
N ILE A 30 5.57 -4.43 -9.14
CA ILE A 30 6.33 -3.20 -8.91
C ILE A 30 6.46 -2.93 -7.42
N MET A 31 7.69 -2.97 -6.89
CA MET A 31 7.98 -2.65 -5.49
C MET A 31 8.49 -1.22 -5.34
N VAL A 32 7.82 -0.39 -4.54
CA VAL A 32 8.08 1.06 -4.41
C VAL A 32 8.53 1.40 -2.99
N HIS A 33 9.74 1.94 -2.86
CA HIS A 33 10.34 2.26 -1.57
C HIS A 33 9.81 3.56 -0.94
N GLY A 34 10.05 3.73 0.36
CA GLY A 34 9.70 4.92 1.13
C GLY A 34 10.69 6.09 1.01
N ILE A 35 10.53 7.08 1.88
CA ILE A 35 11.31 8.32 1.86
C ILE A 35 12.78 8.07 2.20
N VAL A 36 13.69 8.72 1.48
CA VAL A 36 15.16 8.49 1.55
C VAL A 36 15.54 7.01 1.29
N GLY A 37 14.62 6.25 0.70
CA GLY A 37 14.79 4.83 0.42
C GLY A 37 15.58 4.54 -0.85
N SER A 38 15.73 3.26 -1.12
CA SER A 38 16.32 2.74 -2.35
C SER A 38 15.73 1.38 -2.71
N THR A 39 16.12 0.80 -3.85
CA THR A 39 15.75 -0.57 -4.21
C THR A 39 16.13 -1.60 -3.14
N ALA A 40 17.19 -1.34 -2.37
CA ALA A 40 17.64 -2.23 -1.30
C ALA A 40 16.59 -2.40 -0.19
N ASP A 41 15.71 -1.42 0.01
CA ASP A 41 14.67 -1.47 1.05
C ASP A 41 13.68 -2.60 0.84
N TRP A 42 13.48 -3.02 -0.43
CA TRP A 42 12.62 -4.13 -0.81
C TRP A 42 13.39 -5.41 -1.15
N LYS A 43 14.71 -5.45 -0.95
CA LYS A 43 15.55 -6.59 -1.33
C LYS A 43 15.04 -7.90 -0.74
N TYR A 44 14.79 -7.91 0.58
CA TYR A 44 14.27 -9.10 1.27
C TYR A 44 12.92 -9.54 0.68
N GLY A 45 11.99 -8.59 0.55
CA GLY A 45 10.67 -8.86 -0.03
C GLY A 45 10.77 -9.43 -1.44
N ALA A 46 11.57 -8.82 -2.31
CA ALA A 46 11.79 -9.27 -3.68
C ALA A 46 12.37 -10.69 -3.74
N GLU A 47 13.35 -11.01 -2.90
CA GLU A 47 13.92 -12.35 -2.80
C GLU A 47 12.88 -13.38 -2.33
N GLN A 48 12.01 -13.04 -1.36
CA GLN A 48 10.94 -13.95 -0.92
C GLN A 48 9.86 -14.15 -1.99
N PHE A 49 9.45 -13.07 -2.69
CA PHE A 49 8.51 -13.16 -3.79
C PHE A 49 9.07 -14.04 -4.92
N HIS A 50 10.32 -13.83 -5.31
CA HIS A 50 10.99 -14.65 -6.32
C HIS A 50 11.06 -16.11 -5.88
N LYS A 51 11.43 -16.39 -4.63
CA LYS A 51 11.54 -17.76 -4.10
C LYS A 51 10.21 -18.50 -4.04
N LEU A 52 9.12 -17.82 -3.68
CA LEU A 52 7.82 -18.46 -3.42
C LEU A 52 6.86 -18.41 -4.61
N LEU A 53 7.09 -17.51 -5.57
CA LEU A 53 6.25 -17.27 -6.74
C LEU A 53 7.05 -17.27 -8.06
N GLU A 54 8.20 -17.95 -8.12
CA GLU A 54 9.18 -17.91 -9.23
C GLU A 54 8.54 -18.03 -10.62
N ASP A 55 7.68 -19.04 -10.81
CA ASP A 55 7.02 -19.32 -12.10
C ASP A 55 5.83 -18.40 -12.41
N ARG A 56 5.46 -17.52 -11.47
CA ARG A 56 4.22 -16.74 -11.52
C ARG A 56 4.48 -15.25 -11.65
N VAL A 57 5.54 -14.71 -11.05
CA VAL A 57 5.76 -13.27 -10.97
C VAL A 57 7.14 -12.82 -11.41
N ILE A 58 7.21 -11.62 -11.98
CA ILE A 58 8.43 -10.87 -12.25
C ILE A 58 8.46 -9.70 -11.28
N VAL A 59 9.45 -9.66 -10.38
CA VAL A 59 9.58 -8.57 -9.41
C VAL A 59 10.49 -7.47 -9.96
N HIS A 60 10.02 -6.22 -9.90
CA HIS A 60 10.81 -5.03 -10.22
C HIS A 60 10.82 -4.07 -9.03
N CYS A 61 11.99 -3.89 -8.40
CA CYS A 61 12.18 -2.85 -7.39
C CYS A 61 12.47 -1.53 -8.08
N SER A 62 11.56 -0.56 -7.93
CA SER A 62 11.67 0.75 -8.55
C SER A 62 12.89 1.52 -8.08
N ASN A 63 13.64 2.09 -9.03
CA ASN A 63 14.82 2.92 -8.77
C ASN A 63 14.63 4.40 -9.17
N SER A 64 13.49 4.76 -9.75
CA SER A 64 13.24 6.10 -10.29
C SER A 64 13.26 7.23 -9.27
N ASN A 65 13.11 6.92 -7.98
CA ASN A 65 12.99 7.91 -6.91
C ASN A 65 13.99 7.73 -5.76
N MET A 66 15.14 7.08 -5.99
CA MET A 66 16.11 6.77 -4.92
C MET A 66 16.66 8.01 -4.19
N HIS A 67 16.92 7.85 -2.89
CA HIS A 67 17.64 8.79 -2.04
C HIS A 67 16.98 10.18 -1.99
N LYS A 68 17.70 11.24 -2.42
CA LYS A 68 17.21 12.63 -2.35
C LYS A 68 16.04 12.88 -3.31
N LEU A 69 15.87 12.05 -4.34
CA LEU A 69 14.76 12.18 -5.29
C LEU A 69 13.40 11.92 -4.62
N THR A 70 13.36 11.22 -3.48
CA THR A 70 12.13 11.05 -2.70
C THR A 70 11.56 12.35 -2.13
N LEU A 71 12.31 13.46 -2.24
CA LEU A 71 11.92 14.76 -1.68
C LEU A 71 11.28 15.67 -2.73
N ASP A 72 11.25 15.26 -3.99
CA ASP A 72 10.83 16.09 -5.13
C ASP A 72 9.32 16.34 -5.23
N GLY A 73 8.49 15.61 -4.48
CA GLY A 73 7.03 15.72 -4.52
C GLY A 73 6.36 14.44 -5.01
N ILE A 74 5.15 14.14 -4.54
CA ILE A 74 4.43 12.90 -4.86
C ILE A 74 4.01 12.89 -6.33
N ASP A 75 3.65 14.04 -6.86
CA ASP A 75 3.39 14.27 -8.28
C ASP A 75 4.63 13.96 -9.14
N VAL A 76 5.76 14.61 -8.87
CA VAL A 76 7.01 14.40 -9.63
C VAL A 76 7.51 12.96 -9.50
N MET A 77 7.47 12.40 -8.29
CA MET A 77 7.85 10.99 -8.07
C MET A 77 6.91 10.04 -8.81
N GLY A 78 5.61 10.33 -8.83
CA GLY A 78 4.59 9.50 -9.47
C GLY A 78 4.70 9.55 -10.99
N GLU A 79 5.02 10.70 -11.58
CA GLU A 79 5.38 10.84 -12.99
C GLU A 79 6.56 9.95 -13.38
N ARG A 80 7.66 10.01 -12.61
CA ARG A 80 8.84 9.18 -12.84
C ARG A 80 8.55 7.69 -12.70
N LEU A 81 7.80 7.31 -11.67
CA LEU A 81 7.39 5.92 -11.46
C LEU A 81 6.51 5.43 -12.62
N ALA A 82 5.55 6.24 -13.08
CA ALA A 82 4.72 5.87 -14.23
C ALA A 82 5.56 5.63 -15.48
N GLN A 83 6.54 6.50 -15.76
CA GLN A 83 7.45 6.33 -16.89
C GLN A 83 8.31 5.06 -16.75
N GLU A 84 8.88 4.80 -15.57
CA GLU A 84 9.63 3.57 -15.30
C GLU A 84 8.76 2.32 -15.52
N VAL A 85 7.51 2.33 -15.06
CA VAL A 85 6.58 1.21 -15.27
C VAL A 85 6.30 0.98 -16.75
N ILE A 86 6.09 2.03 -17.55
CA ILE A 86 5.90 1.90 -19.00
C ILE A 86 7.12 1.24 -19.65
N GLU A 87 8.33 1.64 -19.26
CA GLU A 87 9.57 1.05 -19.77
C GLU A 87 9.69 -0.43 -19.39
N GLU A 88 9.35 -0.80 -18.15
CA GLU A 88 9.37 -2.20 -17.72
C GLU A 88 8.32 -3.06 -18.43
N ILE A 89 7.15 -2.48 -18.75
CA ILE A 89 6.11 -3.16 -19.54
C ILE A 89 6.59 -3.38 -20.98
N ASN A 90 7.13 -2.36 -21.63
CA ASN A 90 7.60 -2.44 -23.02
C ASN A 90 8.75 -3.44 -23.20
N LYS A 91 9.59 -3.65 -22.17
CA LYS A 91 10.67 -4.65 -22.18
C LYS A 91 10.15 -6.09 -22.14
N ARG A 92 8.89 -6.31 -21.74
CA ARG A 92 8.34 -7.64 -21.44
C ARG A 92 6.96 -7.83 -22.07
N PRO A 93 6.88 -8.02 -23.40
CA PRO A 93 5.59 -8.13 -24.11
C PRO A 93 4.73 -9.31 -23.67
N GLN A 94 5.29 -10.28 -22.93
CA GLN A 94 4.58 -11.44 -22.41
C GLN A 94 3.75 -11.17 -21.14
N ILE A 95 3.97 -10.04 -20.45
CA ILE A 95 3.22 -9.76 -19.22
C ILE A 95 1.80 -9.32 -19.55
N THR A 96 0.85 -9.80 -18.76
CA THR A 96 -0.58 -9.53 -18.91
C THR A 96 -1.14 -8.89 -17.64
N LYS A 97 -0.46 -9.03 -16.50
CA LYS A 97 -0.91 -8.59 -15.18
C LYS A 97 0.11 -7.67 -14.51
N ILE A 98 -0.40 -6.77 -13.67
CA ILE A 98 0.44 -5.89 -12.85
C ILE A 98 -0.08 -5.77 -11.41
N SER A 99 0.85 -5.76 -10.47
CA SER A 99 0.62 -5.46 -9.07
C SER A 99 1.63 -4.44 -8.54
N PHE A 100 1.23 -3.74 -7.47
CA PHE A 100 2.09 -2.81 -6.75
C PHE A 100 2.19 -3.23 -5.29
N VAL A 101 3.42 -3.16 -4.75
CA VAL A 101 3.71 -3.28 -3.32
C VAL A 101 4.52 -2.06 -2.91
N ALA A 102 4.00 -1.24 -2.01
CA ALA A 102 4.56 0.08 -1.77
C ALA A 102 4.65 0.41 -0.28
N HIS A 103 5.77 0.99 0.14
CA HIS A 103 6.02 1.35 1.54
C HIS A 103 5.97 2.84 1.78
N SER A 104 5.34 3.26 2.87
CA SER A 104 5.38 4.65 3.35
C SER A 104 4.93 5.65 2.27
N VAL A 105 5.70 6.71 2.01
CA VAL A 105 5.41 7.66 0.93
C VAL A 105 5.32 6.98 -0.45
N GLY A 106 5.99 5.84 -0.64
CA GLY A 106 5.92 5.04 -1.86
C GLY A 106 4.50 4.60 -2.19
N GLY A 107 3.63 4.37 -1.20
CA GLY A 107 2.22 4.05 -1.43
C GLY A 107 1.42 5.21 -2.03
N LEU A 108 1.78 6.45 -1.68
CA LEU A 108 1.19 7.65 -2.30
C LEU A 108 1.75 7.86 -3.70
N VAL A 109 3.06 7.66 -3.90
CA VAL A 109 3.69 7.71 -5.23
C VAL A 109 3.07 6.66 -6.17
N ALA A 110 2.86 5.44 -5.69
CA ALA A 110 2.19 4.38 -6.43
C ALA A 110 0.74 4.75 -6.79
N ARG A 111 -0.03 5.32 -5.85
CA ARG A 111 -1.39 5.84 -6.12
C ARG A 111 -1.38 6.90 -7.23
N TYR A 112 -0.38 7.79 -7.24
CA TYR A 112 -0.28 8.78 -8.29
C TYR A 112 0.02 8.12 -9.65
N ALA A 113 1.03 7.24 -9.67
CA ALA A 113 1.45 6.54 -10.89
C ALA A 113 0.32 5.71 -11.52
N ILE A 114 -0.46 4.95 -10.73
CA ILE A 114 -1.58 4.18 -11.29
C ILE A 114 -2.66 5.10 -11.88
N GLY A 115 -2.87 6.31 -11.34
CA GLY A 115 -3.77 7.30 -11.92
C GLY A 115 -3.31 7.79 -13.29
N ARG A 116 -1.98 7.92 -13.49
CA ARG A 116 -1.37 8.24 -14.79
C ARG A 116 -1.45 7.11 -15.80
N LEU A 117 -1.32 5.88 -15.33
CA LEU A 117 -1.27 4.68 -16.16
C LEU A 117 -2.65 4.12 -16.50
N TYR A 118 -3.70 4.56 -15.78
CA TYR A 118 -5.03 4.04 -15.94
C TYR A 118 -5.62 4.32 -17.32
N ARG A 119 -6.20 3.28 -17.93
CA ARG A 119 -6.99 3.38 -19.14
C ARG A 119 -8.41 2.91 -18.86
N PRO A 120 -9.44 3.73 -19.15
CA PRO A 120 -10.83 3.32 -19.04
C PRO A 120 -11.16 2.08 -19.90
N PRO A 121 -12.21 1.33 -19.53
CA PRO A 121 -12.72 0.26 -20.39
C PRO A 121 -12.98 0.77 -21.82
N GLY A 122 -12.62 -0.04 -22.82
CA GLY A 122 -12.85 0.29 -24.25
C GLY A 122 -11.78 1.18 -24.90
N GLN A 123 -10.86 1.79 -24.14
CA GLN A 123 -9.65 2.43 -24.69
C GLN A 123 -8.48 1.42 -24.72
N SER A 124 -8.50 0.45 -25.64
CA SER A 124 -7.33 -0.39 -25.91
C SER A 124 -6.51 0.18 -27.06
N LEU A 125 -5.18 0.01 -27.04
CA LEU A 125 -4.38 0.18 -28.25
C LEU A 125 -4.95 -0.71 -29.37
N GLU A 126 -4.94 -0.24 -30.62
CA GLU A 126 -5.46 -0.95 -31.80
C GLU A 126 -4.84 -2.35 -32.01
N ASN A 127 -3.77 -2.70 -31.27
CA ASN A 127 -3.01 -3.95 -31.37
C ASN A 127 -3.12 -4.87 -30.13
N SER A 128 -4.06 -4.66 -29.21
CA SER A 128 -4.18 -5.51 -28.02
C SER A 128 -4.93 -6.83 -28.33
N PRO A 129 -4.42 -8.01 -27.88
CA PRO A 129 -5.05 -9.30 -28.13
C PRO A 129 -6.48 -9.35 -27.56
N GLN A 130 -7.37 -10.03 -28.29
CA GLN A 130 -8.82 -10.08 -28.01
C GLN A 130 -9.18 -10.62 -26.62
N SER A 131 -8.29 -11.36 -25.95
CA SER A 131 -8.50 -11.89 -24.60
C SER A 131 -8.53 -10.83 -23.49
N LEU A 132 -8.09 -9.59 -23.76
CA LEU A 132 -8.12 -8.48 -22.80
C LEU A 132 -9.38 -7.60 -22.93
N ARG A 133 -10.30 -7.93 -23.85
CA ARG A 133 -11.48 -7.10 -24.17
C ARG A 133 -12.70 -7.34 -23.27
N ASP A 134 -12.69 -8.38 -22.43
CA ASP A 134 -13.86 -8.81 -21.66
C ASP A 134 -13.98 -8.19 -20.25
N SER A 135 -13.02 -7.35 -19.85
CA SER A 135 -13.09 -6.69 -18.54
C SER A 135 -13.88 -5.38 -18.63
N ASN A 136 -15.03 -5.33 -17.97
CA ASN A 136 -15.77 -4.09 -17.69
C ASN A 136 -14.99 -3.11 -16.78
N ARG A 137 -13.78 -3.48 -16.35
CA ARG A 137 -12.90 -2.68 -15.49
C ARG A 137 -11.79 -2.10 -16.35
N GLY A 138 -11.37 -0.87 -16.04
CA GLY A 138 -10.21 -0.29 -16.72
C GLY A 138 -8.93 -1.06 -16.39
N ASN A 139 -7.85 -0.77 -17.12
CA ASN A 139 -6.56 -1.45 -16.99
C ASN A 139 -5.45 -0.45 -16.63
N ILE A 140 -4.26 -0.97 -16.31
CA ILE A 140 -3.08 -0.17 -16.01
C ILE A 140 -2.10 -0.35 -17.17
N HIS A 141 -2.02 0.65 -18.04
CA HIS A 141 -1.20 0.63 -19.26
C HIS A 141 -1.40 -0.63 -20.13
N GLY A 142 -2.63 -1.17 -20.19
CA GLY A 142 -2.98 -2.36 -20.97
C GLY A 142 -2.86 -3.67 -20.20
N LEU A 143 -2.44 -3.65 -18.93
CA LEU A 143 -2.32 -4.82 -18.08
C LEU A 143 -3.47 -4.91 -17.07
N ASP A 144 -3.87 -6.14 -16.77
CA ASP A 144 -4.85 -6.43 -15.73
C ASP A 144 -4.28 -6.06 -14.35
N ALA A 145 -4.99 -5.17 -13.65
CA ALA A 145 -4.59 -4.72 -12.33
C ALA A 145 -5.00 -5.74 -11.26
N VAL A 146 -4.03 -6.38 -10.61
CA VAL A 146 -4.31 -7.50 -9.69
C VAL A 146 -4.26 -7.06 -8.23
N ASN A 147 -3.08 -6.77 -7.68
CA ASN A 147 -2.93 -6.36 -6.28
C ASN A 147 -2.40 -4.92 -6.16
N PHE A 148 -3.02 -4.12 -5.31
CA PHE A 148 -2.48 -2.84 -4.85
C PHE A 148 -2.26 -2.92 -3.34
N ILE A 149 -1.02 -3.14 -2.92
CA ILE A 149 -0.64 -3.38 -1.53
C ILE A 149 0.18 -2.21 -1.03
N THR A 150 -0.24 -1.64 0.09
CA THR A 150 0.48 -0.57 0.78
C THR A 150 0.88 -1.00 2.18
N VAL A 151 2.06 -0.57 2.60
CA VAL A 151 2.66 -0.93 3.89
C VAL A 151 3.06 0.35 4.61
N ALA A 152 2.44 0.61 5.77
CA ALA A 152 2.66 1.81 6.58
C ALA A 152 2.57 3.12 5.76
N SER A 153 1.63 3.22 4.82
CA SER A 153 1.51 4.37 3.91
C SER A 153 0.58 5.47 4.46
N PRO A 154 0.96 6.76 4.51
CA PRO A 154 0.14 7.81 5.11
C PRO A 154 -1.00 8.28 4.17
N HIS A 155 -2.01 7.44 3.94
CA HIS A 155 -3.08 7.68 2.96
C HIS A 155 -3.96 8.90 3.23
N LEU A 156 -4.10 9.29 4.50
CA LEU A 156 -4.84 10.48 4.95
C LEU A 156 -3.92 11.67 5.23
N GLY A 157 -2.65 11.59 4.82
CA GLY A 157 -1.59 12.54 5.21
C GLY A 157 -1.09 12.33 6.64
N SER A 158 -0.29 13.28 7.10
CA SER A 158 0.37 13.26 8.42
C SER A 158 -0.03 14.43 9.34
N ARG A 159 -1.02 15.24 8.93
CA ARG A 159 -1.50 16.39 9.72
C ARG A 159 -2.30 15.90 10.94
N GLY A 160 -2.01 16.44 12.13
CA GLY A 160 -2.82 16.22 13.33
C GLY A 160 -2.64 14.88 14.07
N ASN A 161 -1.77 13.98 13.61
CA ASN A 161 -1.38 12.85 14.44
C ASN A 161 -0.54 13.37 15.61
N LYS A 162 -0.96 13.10 16.85
CA LYS A 162 -0.18 13.32 18.09
C LYS A 162 1.12 12.47 18.16
N GLN A 163 1.65 12.06 17.01
CA GLN A 163 2.91 11.33 16.84
C GLN A 163 4.09 12.27 16.59
N VAL A 164 3.87 13.59 16.67
CA VAL A 164 4.94 14.57 16.80
C VAL A 164 4.80 15.43 18.09
N PRO A 165 4.90 14.86 19.31
CA PRO A 165 5.24 15.62 20.49
C PRO A 165 6.63 15.21 20.99
N PHE A 166 7.58 16.12 20.79
CA PHE A 166 8.88 16.22 21.45
C PHE A 166 9.95 15.16 21.14
N LEU A 167 11.15 15.67 20.91
CA LEU A 167 12.39 14.97 20.59
C LEU A 167 12.89 14.24 21.84
N PHE A 168 12.76 12.92 21.88
CA PHE A 168 13.22 12.10 23.02
C PHE A 168 14.56 11.41 22.72
N GLY A 169 15.67 12.12 22.98
CA GLY A 169 16.86 11.58 23.64
C GLY A 169 17.59 10.37 23.04
N VAL A 170 17.56 10.17 21.72
CA VAL A 170 18.42 9.19 21.02
C VAL A 170 19.29 9.94 20.00
N THR A 171 20.61 9.94 20.21
CA THR A 171 21.59 10.76 19.46
C THR A 171 21.61 10.52 17.94
N ALA A 172 21.15 9.37 17.47
CA ALA A 172 20.99 9.08 16.04
C ALA A 172 19.74 9.75 15.43
N ILE A 173 18.67 9.92 16.21
CA ILE A 173 17.45 10.64 15.79
C ILE A 173 17.69 12.14 15.87
N GLU A 174 18.44 12.63 16.86
CA GLU A 174 18.80 14.06 16.98
C GLU A 174 19.59 14.59 15.76
N LYS A 175 20.46 13.76 15.14
CA LYS A 175 21.12 14.15 13.89
C LYS A 175 20.18 14.26 12.69
N PHE A 176 19.07 13.52 12.69
CA PHE A 176 18.04 13.62 11.66
C PHE A 176 17.00 14.71 11.98
N ALA A 177 16.86 15.02 13.28
CA ALA A 177 15.80 15.86 13.80
C ALA A 177 16.22 17.32 14.04
N CYS A 178 17.50 17.62 14.31
CA CYS A 178 18.00 18.99 14.46
C CYS A 178 18.13 19.77 13.14
N CYS A 179 18.06 19.10 11.98
CA CYS A 179 18.18 19.77 10.68
C CYS A 179 16.85 19.96 9.94
N ILE A 180 15.78 19.19 10.21
CA ILE A 180 14.77 18.91 9.15
C ILE A 180 13.30 19.23 9.50
N ILE A 181 12.98 19.68 10.72
CA ILE A 181 11.58 19.69 11.18
C ILE A 181 10.74 20.87 10.65
N HIS A 182 11.33 21.93 10.10
CA HIS A 182 10.55 23.09 9.60
C HIS A 182 10.84 23.56 8.17
N PHE A 183 11.87 23.05 7.47
CA PHE A 183 12.23 23.54 6.13
C PHE A 183 12.66 22.46 5.09
N ILE A 184 12.91 21.19 5.46
CA ILE A 184 13.75 20.28 4.62
C ILE A 184 13.02 19.13 3.88
N PHE A 185 11.77 18.78 4.17
CA PHE A 185 11.04 17.80 3.33
C PHE A 185 10.56 18.37 1.96
N ARG A 186 11.07 19.55 1.54
CA ARG A 186 10.79 20.21 0.26
C ARG A 186 9.31 20.10 -0.15
N ARG A 187 9.02 19.70 -1.38
CA ARG A 187 7.66 19.58 -1.94
C ARG A 187 6.90 18.37 -1.37
N THR A 188 7.60 17.28 -1.06
CA THR A 188 7.00 16.05 -0.50
C THR A 188 6.38 16.29 0.88
N GLY A 189 7.07 17.03 1.74
CA GLY A 189 6.56 17.44 3.04
C GLY A 189 5.30 18.26 2.92
N LYS A 190 5.24 19.22 1.97
CA LYS A 190 4.04 20.02 1.72
C LYS A 190 2.82 19.13 1.40
N HIS A 191 2.97 18.14 0.51
CA HIS A 191 1.87 17.21 0.20
C HIS A 191 1.46 16.35 1.40
N LEU A 192 2.43 15.83 2.18
CA LEU A 192 2.14 14.99 3.35
C LEU A 192 1.44 15.77 4.48
N PHE A 193 1.81 17.03 4.67
CA PHE A 193 1.19 17.92 5.66
C PHE A 193 -0.03 18.66 5.13
N LEU A 194 -0.42 18.44 3.87
CA LEU A 194 -1.57 19.07 3.24
C LEU A 194 -1.48 20.60 3.27
N THR A 195 -0.29 21.12 2.98
CA THR A 195 0.03 22.56 2.95
C THR A 195 0.40 23.06 1.55
N ASP A 196 0.17 22.25 0.53
CA ASP A 196 0.45 22.49 -0.88
C ASP A 196 -0.69 23.19 -1.63
N ASN A 197 -1.47 24.03 -0.95
CA ASN A 197 -2.55 24.83 -1.55
C ASN A 197 -2.00 26.07 -2.28
N ASP A 198 -0.86 25.92 -2.94
CA ASP A 198 -0.23 26.95 -3.74
C ASP A 198 -1.23 27.30 -4.90
N ASP A 199 -1.48 28.59 -5.14
CA ASP A 199 -2.37 29.11 -6.19
C ASP A 199 -3.88 28.83 -6.03
N GLY A 200 -4.36 28.52 -4.82
CA GLY A 200 -5.79 28.30 -4.55
C GLY A 200 -6.32 26.95 -5.04
N LYS A 201 -5.44 26.05 -5.49
CA LYS A 201 -5.77 24.67 -5.82
C LYS A 201 -5.89 23.82 -4.54
N PRO A 202 -6.74 22.78 -4.54
CA PRO A 202 -6.79 21.84 -3.43
C PRO A 202 -5.46 21.08 -3.26
N PRO A 203 -5.16 20.57 -2.05
CA PRO A 203 -3.98 19.75 -1.81
C PRO A 203 -3.99 18.50 -2.71
N LEU A 204 -2.81 18.05 -3.14
CA LEU A 204 -2.64 16.91 -4.03
C LEU A 204 -3.31 15.64 -3.51
N LEU A 205 -3.19 15.35 -2.21
CA LEU A 205 -3.86 14.17 -1.64
C LEU A 205 -5.38 14.26 -1.75
N GLN A 206 -5.95 15.48 -1.70
CA GLN A 206 -7.37 15.71 -1.94
C GLN A 206 -7.73 15.45 -3.41
N LEU A 207 -6.87 15.85 -4.35
CA LEU A 207 -7.07 15.56 -5.77
C LEU A 207 -6.97 14.05 -6.05
N MET A 208 -6.08 13.35 -5.35
CA MET A 208 -5.87 11.90 -5.49
C MET A 208 -6.99 11.03 -4.89
N VAL A 209 -7.99 11.65 -4.26
CA VAL A 209 -9.19 10.95 -3.83
C VAL A 209 -10.39 11.26 -4.69
N ASP A 210 -10.24 11.86 -5.87
CA ASP A 210 -11.29 12.10 -6.87
C ASP A 210 -10.78 11.73 -8.27
N ASP A 211 -11.70 11.62 -9.24
CA ASP A 211 -11.37 11.50 -10.66
C ASP A 211 -11.58 12.86 -11.33
N CYS A 212 -10.54 13.40 -11.97
CA CYS A 212 -10.63 14.59 -12.83
C CYS A 212 -10.46 14.21 -14.31
N GLU A 213 -10.65 15.17 -15.22
CA GLU A 213 -10.68 14.91 -16.67
C GLU A 213 -9.41 14.19 -17.17
N ASP A 214 -8.24 14.59 -16.65
CA ASP A 214 -6.95 14.03 -17.07
C ASP A 214 -6.41 12.90 -16.17
N LEU A 215 -6.87 12.81 -14.91
CA LEU A 215 -6.32 11.90 -13.89
C LEU A 215 -7.45 11.20 -13.14
N ARG A 216 -7.56 9.89 -13.29
CA ARG A 216 -8.63 9.09 -12.67
C ARG A 216 -8.10 8.21 -11.54
N PHE A 217 -7.78 8.80 -10.40
CA PHE A 217 -7.12 8.12 -9.29
C PHE A 217 -8.01 7.07 -8.60
N ILE A 218 -9.30 7.35 -8.41
CA ILE A 218 -10.24 6.40 -7.81
C ILE A 218 -10.59 5.30 -8.79
N SER A 219 -10.83 5.63 -10.06
CA SER A 219 -11.02 4.62 -11.10
C SER A 219 -9.80 3.69 -11.23
N ALA A 220 -8.57 4.24 -11.14
CA ALA A 220 -7.34 3.45 -11.14
C ALA A 220 -7.29 2.48 -9.96
N LEU A 221 -7.61 2.94 -8.75
CA LEU A 221 -7.71 2.06 -7.57
C LEU A 221 -8.79 1.00 -7.75
N GLN A 222 -9.95 1.37 -8.31
CA GLN A 222 -11.05 0.43 -8.60
C GLN A 222 -10.69 -0.63 -9.63
N ALA A 223 -9.72 -0.38 -10.52
CA ALA A 223 -9.24 -1.37 -11.48
C ALA A 223 -8.65 -2.60 -10.80
N PHE A 224 -7.93 -2.42 -9.69
CA PHE A 224 -7.27 -3.51 -8.98
C PHE A 224 -8.26 -4.53 -8.42
N GLN A 225 -8.02 -5.82 -8.63
CA GLN A 225 -8.87 -6.88 -8.06
C GLN A 225 -8.84 -6.85 -6.54
N ARG A 226 -7.65 -6.68 -5.96
CA ARG A 226 -7.38 -6.69 -4.53
C ARG A 226 -6.63 -5.42 -4.11
N ARG A 227 -7.06 -4.80 -3.00
CA ARG A 227 -6.41 -3.64 -2.38
C ARG A 227 -6.19 -3.94 -0.91
N VAL A 228 -4.95 -3.77 -0.43
CA VAL A 228 -4.58 -4.14 0.93
C VAL A 228 -3.77 -3.02 1.58
N ALA A 229 -4.09 -2.70 2.83
CA ALA A 229 -3.35 -1.75 3.65
C ALA A 229 -2.78 -2.44 4.90
N TYR A 230 -1.48 -2.70 4.91
CA TYR A 230 -0.74 -3.17 6.09
C TYR A 230 -0.35 -2.00 6.97
N SER A 231 -0.75 -2.03 8.25
CA SER A 231 -0.67 -0.87 9.13
C SER A 231 -0.10 -1.23 10.50
N ASN A 232 0.91 -0.50 10.95
CA ASN A 232 1.43 -0.67 12.31
C ASN A 232 0.43 -0.11 13.34
N VAL A 233 0.03 -0.93 14.31
CA VAL A 233 -0.86 -0.52 15.42
C VAL A 233 -0.15 0.46 16.37
N GLY A 234 1.17 0.29 16.55
CA GLY A 234 1.96 1.10 17.47
C GLY A 234 3.45 1.11 17.10
N TYR A 235 4.21 1.95 17.81
CA TYR A 235 5.66 2.18 17.62
C TYR A 235 6.12 2.65 16.23
N ASP A 236 5.19 2.84 15.29
CA ASP A 236 5.44 3.62 14.09
C ASP A 236 5.31 5.11 14.43
N HIS A 237 6.47 5.74 14.59
CA HIS A 237 6.58 7.17 14.88
C HIS A 237 6.56 8.05 13.62
N ILE A 238 6.47 7.44 12.43
CA ILE A 238 6.50 8.14 11.14
C ILE A 238 5.08 8.20 10.56
N VAL A 239 4.38 7.05 10.55
CA VAL A 239 3.04 6.92 9.97
C VAL A 239 2.08 6.34 10.99
N GLY A 240 1.02 7.09 11.28
CA GLY A 240 0.04 6.68 12.26
C GLY A 240 -0.88 5.57 11.78
N TRP A 241 -1.35 4.76 12.73
CA TRP A 241 -2.24 3.63 12.47
C TRP A 241 -3.50 4.05 11.70
N ARG A 242 -4.12 5.16 12.09
CA ARG A 242 -5.32 5.72 11.46
C ARG A 242 -5.12 6.03 9.96
N THR A 243 -4.01 6.70 9.64
CA THR A 243 -3.73 7.12 8.25
C THR A 243 -3.28 5.95 7.39
N SER A 244 -2.54 4.97 7.94
CA SER A 244 -2.12 3.77 7.21
C SER A 244 -3.25 2.78 6.97
N SER A 245 -4.17 2.64 7.92
CA SER A 245 -5.30 1.70 7.81
C SER A 245 -6.54 2.28 7.14
N ILE A 246 -6.55 3.56 6.76
CA ILE A 246 -7.70 4.23 6.15
C ILE A 246 -8.93 4.08 7.06
N ARG A 247 -8.82 4.57 8.29
CA ARG A 247 -9.87 4.53 9.32
C ARG A 247 -10.06 5.90 9.96
N GLY A 248 -11.25 6.16 10.48
CA GLY A 248 -11.51 7.24 11.43
C GLY A 248 -11.00 6.88 12.84
N ALA A 249 -10.90 7.86 13.73
CA ALA A 249 -10.42 7.63 15.10
C ALA A 249 -11.31 6.66 15.91
N SER A 250 -12.63 6.70 15.69
CA SER A 250 -13.61 5.81 16.32
C SER A 250 -13.68 4.42 15.69
N GLU A 251 -13.08 4.23 14.50
CA GLU A 251 -13.10 2.97 13.75
C GLU A 251 -11.90 2.08 14.06
N LEU A 252 -10.92 2.57 14.82
CA LEU A 252 -9.74 1.78 15.18
C LEU A 252 -10.14 0.59 16.05
N PRO A 253 -9.77 -0.65 15.65
CA PRO A 253 -10.02 -1.84 16.45
C PRO A 253 -9.40 -1.74 17.84
N LYS A 254 -9.92 -2.52 18.79
CA LYS A 254 -9.20 -2.75 20.05
C LYS A 254 -8.04 -3.69 19.75
N TRP A 255 -6.84 -3.31 20.18
CA TRP A 255 -5.66 -4.14 20.03
C TRP A 255 -5.79 -5.42 20.87
N VAL A 256 -5.48 -6.55 20.25
CA VAL A 256 -5.40 -7.90 20.86
C VAL A 256 -4.12 -8.55 20.35
N ASP A 257 -3.49 -9.41 21.16
CA ASP A 257 -2.34 -10.20 20.70
C ASP A 257 -2.74 -11.20 19.62
N SER A 258 -1.82 -11.47 18.69
CA SER A 258 -2.06 -12.47 17.65
C SER A 258 -2.18 -13.87 18.25
N THR A 259 -3.14 -14.63 17.75
CA THR A 259 -3.28 -16.06 18.05
C THR A 259 -2.57 -16.94 17.02
N SER A 260 -2.11 -16.36 15.91
CA SER A 260 -1.46 -17.09 14.82
C SER A 260 -0.04 -17.46 15.18
N LYS A 261 0.29 -18.75 15.07
CA LYS A 261 1.67 -19.23 15.21
C LYS A 261 2.52 -18.98 13.96
N ILE A 262 1.87 -18.82 12.81
CA ILE A 262 2.55 -18.62 11.51
C ILE A 262 2.82 -17.14 11.27
N TYR A 263 1.89 -16.28 11.73
CA TYR A 263 1.93 -14.82 11.56
C TYR A 263 1.79 -14.11 12.90
N PRO A 264 2.75 -14.28 13.83
CA PRO A 264 2.64 -13.77 15.19
C PRO A 264 2.50 -12.24 15.29
N HIS A 265 2.87 -11.48 14.26
CA HIS A 265 2.74 -10.02 14.27
C HIS A 265 1.43 -9.52 13.62
N ILE A 266 0.66 -10.38 12.94
CA ILE A 266 -0.64 -10.03 12.37
C ILE A 266 -1.69 -10.13 13.47
N VAL A 267 -2.23 -8.99 13.91
CA VAL A 267 -3.09 -8.89 15.10
C VAL A 267 -4.55 -8.65 14.80
N TYR A 268 -4.87 -8.10 13.63
CA TYR A 268 -6.25 -7.88 13.20
C TYR A 268 -6.34 -7.82 11.68
N GLU A 269 -7.40 -8.38 11.12
CA GLU A 269 -7.68 -8.38 9.69
C GLU A 269 -9.17 -8.11 9.46
N GLU A 270 -9.47 -7.23 8.50
CA GLU A 270 -10.84 -7.01 8.04
C GLU A 270 -10.90 -6.72 6.54
N LEU A 271 -12.05 -7.04 5.94
CA LEU A 271 -12.41 -6.61 4.60
C LEU A 271 -13.47 -5.51 4.70
N SER A 272 -13.05 -4.26 4.48
CA SER A 272 -13.93 -3.11 4.34
C SER A 272 -14.56 -3.11 2.95
N LYS A 273 -15.89 -3.16 2.86
CA LYS A 273 -16.62 -3.01 1.59
C LYS A 273 -16.54 -1.57 1.10
N ALA A 274 -16.72 -1.38 -0.21
CA ALA A 274 -16.85 -0.04 -0.79
C ALA A 274 -18.14 0.61 -0.29
N GLU A 275 -18.05 1.86 0.17
CA GLU A 275 -19.19 2.66 0.59
C GLU A 275 -19.83 3.35 -0.63
N THR A 276 -21.16 3.27 -0.74
CA THR A 276 -21.91 3.98 -1.78
C THR A 276 -22.12 5.45 -1.39
N LEU A 277 -22.27 6.33 -2.39
CA LEU A 277 -22.48 7.76 -2.17
C LEU A 277 -23.69 8.05 -1.25
N ASP A 278 -24.70 7.18 -1.25
CA ASP A 278 -25.91 7.30 -0.42
C ASP A 278 -25.66 7.02 1.07
N GLN A 279 -24.75 6.11 1.44
CA GLN A 279 -24.38 5.88 2.85
C GLN A 279 -23.61 7.05 3.45
N CYS A 280 -22.98 7.88 2.60
CA CYS A 280 -22.37 9.14 3.02
C CYS A 280 -23.37 10.31 3.08
N ALA A 281 -24.61 10.13 2.61
CA ALA A 281 -25.64 11.17 2.63
C ALA A 281 -26.40 11.23 3.97
N ASP A 282 -26.45 10.14 4.74
CA ASP A 282 -27.07 10.11 6.08
C ASP A 282 -26.28 10.93 7.13
N VAL A 283 -25.08 11.41 6.77
CA VAL A 283 -24.27 12.36 7.57
C VAL A 283 -24.24 13.76 6.90
N ALA A 284 -24.88 13.93 5.74
CA ALA A 284 -24.73 15.11 4.90
C ALA A 284 -25.71 16.27 5.21
N ASP A 285 -26.55 16.15 6.23
CA ASP A 285 -27.50 17.22 6.62
C ASP A 285 -27.01 18.08 7.80
N MET A 286 -25.78 17.86 8.26
CA MET A 286 -25.11 18.74 9.23
C MET A 286 -23.72 19.07 8.68
N ASP A 287 -23.56 20.30 8.18
CA ASP A 287 -22.28 20.98 8.01
C ASP A 287 -21.42 20.63 6.77
N LYS A 288 -21.95 20.95 5.57
CA LYS A 288 -21.15 21.01 4.32
C LYS A 288 -19.93 21.93 4.40
N ASP A 289 -19.93 22.89 5.32
CA ASP A 289 -18.87 23.90 5.49
C ASP A 289 -17.77 23.50 6.48
N ASN A 290 -17.92 22.37 7.19
CA ASN A 290 -17.06 22.00 8.33
C ASN A 290 -16.43 20.60 8.21
N CYS A 291 -16.65 19.90 7.09
CA CYS A 291 -16.01 18.62 6.83
C CYS A 291 -14.48 18.79 6.76
N THR A 292 -13.77 18.15 7.69
CA THR A 292 -12.32 18.29 7.74
C THR A 292 -11.69 17.70 6.48
N LEU A 293 -10.55 18.25 6.05
CA LEU A 293 -9.83 17.74 4.88
C LEU A 293 -9.58 16.22 4.98
N GLU A 294 -9.27 15.74 6.18
CA GLU A 294 -9.03 14.33 6.43
C GLU A 294 -10.27 13.46 6.23
N GLU A 295 -11.45 13.91 6.66
CA GLU A 295 -12.72 13.22 6.40
C GLU A 295 -13.01 13.11 4.91
N ARG A 296 -12.68 14.14 4.14
CA ARG A 296 -12.79 14.08 2.67
C ARG A 296 -11.88 13.01 2.08
N LEU A 297 -10.63 12.92 2.56
CA LEU A 297 -9.69 11.88 2.13
C LEU A 297 -10.21 10.48 2.49
N LEU A 298 -10.71 10.33 3.72
CA LEU A 298 -11.24 9.07 4.24
C LEU A 298 -12.46 8.62 3.43
N ARG A 299 -13.45 9.50 3.25
CA ARG A 299 -14.65 9.25 2.42
C ARG A 299 -14.28 8.90 0.99
N GLY A 300 -13.35 9.63 0.39
CA GLY A 300 -12.93 9.38 -0.99
C GLY A 300 -12.29 8.00 -1.18
N LEU A 301 -11.44 7.58 -0.22
CA LEU A 301 -10.78 6.27 -0.23
C LEU A 301 -11.70 5.09 0.13
N LYS A 302 -12.74 5.32 0.92
CA LYS A 302 -13.76 4.32 1.26
C LYS A 302 -14.70 3.96 0.10
N ARG A 303 -14.67 4.71 -1.01
CA ARG A 303 -15.40 4.38 -2.26
C ARG A 303 -14.88 3.11 -2.95
N VAL A 304 -13.78 2.54 -2.49
CA VAL A 304 -13.26 1.25 -2.95
C VAL A 304 -13.09 0.33 -1.76
N SER A 305 -13.22 -0.98 -1.98
CA SER A 305 -13.01 -1.95 -0.91
C SER A 305 -11.53 -2.04 -0.53
N TRP A 306 -11.24 -2.25 0.75
CA TRP A 306 -9.88 -2.42 1.27
C TRP A 306 -9.85 -3.61 2.21
N GLU A 307 -8.89 -4.50 2.00
CA GLU A 307 -8.41 -5.39 3.06
C GLU A 307 -7.47 -4.59 3.96
N LYS A 308 -7.68 -4.64 5.27
CA LYS A 308 -6.90 -3.90 6.25
C LYS A 308 -6.27 -4.91 7.19
N VAL A 309 -4.95 -4.91 7.22
CA VAL A 309 -4.14 -5.85 8.00
C VAL A 309 -3.34 -5.06 9.01
N ASP A 310 -3.64 -5.25 10.28
CA ASP A 310 -2.98 -4.56 11.37
C ASP A 310 -1.84 -5.41 11.93
N VAL A 311 -0.68 -4.77 12.09
CA VAL A 311 0.59 -5.39 12.47
C VAL A 311 1.06 -4.81 13.79
N SER A 312 1.51 -5.66 14.72
CA SER A 312 2.06 -5.23 16.00
C SER A 312 3.42 -5.87 16.26
N PHE A 313 4.44 -5.03 16.45
CA PHE A 313 5.78 -5.42 16.90
C PHE A 313 6.00 -5.13 18.39
N HIS A 314 4.93 -5.08 19.20
CA HIS A 314 5.03 -4.66 20.61
C HIS A 314 6.05 -5.46 21.43
N ASN A 315 6.11 -6.77 21.17
CA ASN A 315 6.99 -7.73 21.84
C ASN A 315 8.35 -7.89 21.15
N SER A 316 8.56 -7.20 20.02
CA SER A 316 9.77 -7.30 19.21
C SER A 316 10.92 -6.48 19.80
N LYS A 317 12.16 -6.92 19.60
CA LYS A 317 13.35 -6.18 20.05
C LYS A 317 13.53 -4.89 19.24
N ALA A 318 13.16 -4.92 17.97
CA ALA A 318 13.24 -3.78 17.05
C ALA A 318 11.98 -2.91 17.02
N ARG A 319 11.11 -2.97 18.04
CA ARG A 319 9.79 -2.30 18.02
C ARG A 319 9.82 -0.81 17.71
N SER A 320 10.83 -0.07 18.20
CA SER A 320 10.98 1.37 17.92
C SER A 320 11.25 1.69 16.44
N ALA A 321 11.60 0.68 15.65
CA ALA A 321 11.78 0.73 14.21
C ALA A 321 10.63 0.05 13.45
N ALA A 322 9.43 -0.12 14.04
CA ALA A 322 8.27 -0.78 13.43
C ALA A 322 8.00 -0.34 11.98
N HIS A 323 8.19 0.95 11.68
CA HIS A 323 8.06 1.50 10.32
C HIS A 323 8.97 0.80 9.29
N SER A 324 10.18 0.42 9.67
CA SER A 324 11.14 -0.29 8.81
C SER A 324 11.05 -1.82 8.97
N VAL A 325 10.64 -2.30 10.14
CA VAL A 325 10.49 -3.72 10.43
C VAL A 325 9.39 -4.35 9.57
N ILE A 326 8.25 -3.67 9.40
CA ILE A 326 7.10 -4.18 8.63
C ILE A 326 7.43 -4.57 7.18
N GLN A 327 8.48 -3.98 6.58
CA GLN A 327 8.95 -4.31 5.23
C GLN A 327 10.28 -5.09 5.21
N VAL A 328 10.85 -5.40 6.38
CA VAL A 328 12.17 -6.04 6.53
C VAL A 328 13.27 -5.26 5.79
N LYS A 329 13.38 -3.96 6.07
CA LYS A 329 14.32 -3.06 5.37
C LYS A 329 15.79 -3.52 5.46
N ASP A 330 16.15 -4.17 6.56
CA ASP A 330 17.48 -4.75 6.79
C ASP A 330 17.28 -6.16 7.34
N PRO A 331 17.64 -7.22 6.60
CA PRO A 331 17.36 -8.60 6.99
C PRO A 331 17.98 -9.02 8.33
N VAL A 332 19.02 -8.35 8.80
CA VAL A 332 19.72 -8.70 10.04
C VAL A 332 19.01 -8.10 11.25
N VAL A 333 18.65 -6.82 11.19
CA VAL A 333 18.02 -6.12 12.33
C VAL A 333 16.49 -6.12 12.29
N HIS A 334 15.89 -6.35 11.11
CA HIS A 334 14.44 -6.30 10.90
C HIS A 334 13.82 -7.66 10.58
N SER A 335 14.53 -8.77 10.88
CA SER A 335 14.06 -10.13 10.60
C SER A 335 12.72 -10.49 11.24
N GLU A 336 12.35 -9.82 12.33
CA GLU A 336 11.06 -10.02 13.01
C GLU A 336 9.86 -9.66 12.13
N GLY A 337 10.02 -8.86 11.06
CA GLY A 337 8.94 -8.59 10.08
C GLY A 337 8.79 -9.63 8.97
N ALA A 338 9.59 -10.70 8.98
CA ALA A 338 9.59 -11.72 7.93
C ALA A 338 8.22 -12.41 7.77
N ASP A 339 7.49 -12.61 8.86
CA ASP A 339 6.16 -13.22 8.84
C ASP A 339 5.12 -12.31 8.18
N VAL A 340 5.28 -10.99 8.24
CA VAL A 340 4.43 -10.03 7.52
C VAL A 340 4.65 -10.13 6.01
N ILE A 341 5.91 -10.22 5.56
CA ILE A 341 6.24 -10.47 4.14
C ILE A 341 5.69 -11.82 3.69
N LYS A 342 5.82 -12.86 4.53
CA LYS A 342 5.25 -14.17 4.25
C LYS A 342 3.72 -14.09 4.12
N HIS A 343 3.05 -13.43 5.06
CA HIS A 343 1.60 -13.23 5.03
C HIS A 343 1.14 -12.57 3.73
N MET A 344 1.89 -11.56 3.29
CA MET A 344 1.63 -10.84 2.05
C MET A 344 1.72 -11.76 0.82
N ILE A 345 2.73 -12.63 0.77
CA ILE A 345 2.96 -13.57 -0.34
C ILE A 345 1.91 -14.68 -0.35
N ASP A 346 1.60 -15.26 0.82
CA ASP A 346 0.60 -16.33 0.94
C ASP A 346 -0.80 -15.89 0.48
N HIS A 347 -1.13 -14.61 0.64
CA HIS A 347 -2.39 -14.01 0.18
C HIS A 347 -2.28 -13.27 -1.16
N PHE A 348 -1.14 -13.39 -1.86
CA PHE A 348 -0.92 -12.68 -3.12
C PHE A 348 -1.69 -13.34 -4.27
N VAL A 349 -2.51 -12.57 -4.98
CA VAL A 349 -3.22 -13.07 -6.16
C VAL A 349 -2.28 -13.02 -7.36
N THR A 350 -2.06 -14.14 -8.04
CA THR A 350 -1.13 -14.25 -9.19
C THR A 350 -1.83 -14.32 -10.52
#